data_AF-U1ZJZ7-F1
#
_entry.id   AF-U1ZJZ7-F1
#
_cell.length_a   1.000
_cell.length_b   1.000
_cell.length_c   1.000
_cell.angle_alpha   90.00
_cell.angle_beta   90.00
_cell.angle_gamma   90.00
#
_symmetry.space_group_name_H-M   'P 1'
#
loop_
_entity.id
_entity.type
_entity.pdbx_description
1 polymer ?
#
loop_
_entity_poly.entity_id
_entity_poly.type
_entity_poly.pdbx_seq_one_letter_code
_entity_poly.pdbx_strand_id
1 'polypeptide(L)' 'MDGVTFKQVDQYGLCCVENFSDELKQALGDNLTRVCHGADQASKDRAIASLI' A
#
# COMPACT_ATOMS: atom_id res chain seq x y z
N MET A 1 4.10 -7.00 23.01
CA MET A 1 3.25 -7.60 21.97
C MET A 1 4.15 -8.52 21.19
N ASP A 2 4.01 -9.82 21.38
CA ASP A 2 4.83 -10.78 20.63
C ASP A 2 4.59 -10.62 19.13
N GLY A 3 5.66 -10.61 18.34
CA GLY A 3 5.60 -10.51 16.88
C GLY A 3 5.47 -9.10 16.30
N VAL A 4 5.54 -8.02 17.11
CA VAL A 4 5.60 -6.64 16.60
C VAL A 4 6.81 -5.92 17.19
N THR A 5 7.78 -5.58 16.33
CA THR A 5 8.91 -4.72 16.68
C THR A 5 8.62 -3.30 16.24
N PHE A 6 8.72 -2.35 17.16
CA PHE A 6 8.58 -0.93 16.85
C PHE A 6 9.95 -0.26 16.83
N LYS A 7 10.25 0.50 15.78
CA LYS A 7 11.45 1.32 15.69
C LYS A 7 11.10 2.72 15.21
N GLN A 8 11.50 3.74 15.94
CA GLN A 8 11.42 5.11 15.46
C GLN A 8 12.61 5.42 14.56
N VAL A 9 12.35 5.98 13.38
CA VAL A 9 13.36 6.46 12.43
C VAL A 9 12.97 7.88 12.04
N ASP A 10 13.75 8.86 12.49
CA ASP A 10 13.45 10.29 12.38
C ASP A 10 12.03 10.62 12.89
N GLN A 11 11.17 11.10 11.99
CA GLN A 11 9.77 11.47 12.24
C GLN A 11 8.78 10.34 11.94
N TYR A 12 9.27 9.13 11.67
CA TYR A 12 8.46 7.97 11.32
C TYR A 12 8.54 6.87 12.38
N GLY A 13 7.40 6.23 12.64
CA GLY A 13 7.31 4.98 13.37
C GLY A 13 7.31 3.80 12.41
N LEU A 14 8.31 2.93 12.53
CA LEU A 14 8.42 1.69 11.76
C LEU A 14 7.90 0.52 12.61
N CYS A 15 6.79 -0.07 12.20
CA CYS A 15 6.27 -1.32 12.79
C CYS A 15 6.69 -2.50 11.92
N CYS A 16 7.58 -3.34 12.43
CA CYS A 16 7.87 -4.64 11.84
C CYS A 16 6.97 -5.69 12.48
N VAL A 17 6.04 -6.26 11.71
CA VAL A 17 5.15 -7.32 12.16
C VAL A 17 5.67 -8.64 11.58
N GLU A 18 6.02 -9.61 12.43
CA GLU A 18 6.59 -10.89 12.00
C GLU A 18 5.57 -11.76 11.26
N ASN A 19 4.31 -11.74 11.71
CA ASN A 19 3.21 -12.48 11.09
C ASN A 19 1.98 -11.58 10.97
N PHE A 20 1.58 -11.28 9.73
CA PHE A 20 0.28 -10.64 9.49
C PHE A 20 -0.84 -11.65 9.66
N SER A 21 -1.94 -11.24 10.30
CA SER A 21 -3.19 -12.00 10.25
C SER A 21 -3.71 -12.04 8.81
N ASP A 22 -4.52 -13.05 8.47
CA ASP A 22 -5.05 -13.18 7.12
C ASP A 22 -5.98 -12.02 6.75
N GLU A 23 -6.71 -11.47 7.73
CA GLU A 23 -7.53 -10.27 7.56
C GLU A 23 -6.68 -9.05 7.21
N LEU A 24 -5.52 -8.88 7.87
CA LEU A 24 -4.63 -7.75 7.60
C LEU A 24 -3.96 -7.88 6.22
N LYS A 25 -3.56 -9.09 5.82
CA LYS A 25 -3.05 -9.35 4.47
C LYS A 25 -4.08 -9.00 3.41
N GLN A 26 -5.34 -9.42 3.60
CA GLN A 26 -6.43 -9.11 2.69
C GLN A 26 -6.65 -7.59 2.59
N ALA A 27 -6.76 -6.91 3.73
CA ALA A 27 -6.98 -5.46 3.76
C ALA A 27 -5.84 -4.67 3.11
N LEU A 28 -4.58 -5.09 3.31
CA LEU A 28 -3.42 -4.51 2.64
C LEU A 28 -3.47 -4.76 1.13
N GLY A 29 -3.76 -6.00 0.73
CA GLY A 29 -3.91 -6.38 -0.68
C GLY A 29 -4.98 -5.57 -1.40
N ASP A 30 -6.16 -5.43 -0.81
CA ASP A 30 -7.28 -4.67 -1.37
C ASP A 30 -6.93 -3.18 -1.51
N ASN A 31 -6.27 -2.61 -0.49
CA ASN A 31 -5.85 -1.20 -0.53
C ASN A 31 -4.76 -0.95 -1.57
N LEU A 32 -3.74 -1.81 -1.63
CA LEU A 32 -2.69 -1.73 -2.65
C LEU A 32 -3.28 -1.89 -4.05
N THR A 33 -4.17 -2.87 -4.23
CA THR A 33 -4.89 -3.09 -5.48
C THR A 33 -5.66 -1.84 -5.87
N ARG A 34 -6.39 -1.20 -4.95
CA ARG A 34 -7.12 0.05 -5.22
C ARG A 34 -6.21 1.20 -5.62
N VAL A 35 -5.08 1.38 -4.91
CA VAL A 35 -4.11 2.45 -5.22
C VAL A 35 -3.46 2.22 -6.58
N CYS A 36 -3.02 0.99 -6.86
CA CYS A 36 -2.39 0.63 -8.13
C CYS A 36 -3.38 0.67 -9.30
N HIS A 37 -4.61 0.18 -9.13
CA HIS A 37 -5.64 0.30 -10.16
C HIS A 37 -6.06 1.76 -10.38
N GLY A 38 -6.13 2.57 -9.33
CA GLY A 38 -6.36 4.02 -9.46
C GLY A 38 -5.22 4.72 -10.20
N ALA A 39 -3.97 4.33 -9.94
CA ALA A 39 -2.80 4.81 -10.67
C ALA A 39 -2.78 4.34 -12.13
N ASP A 40 -3.17 3.10 -12.41
CA ASP A 40 -3.30 2.57 -13.77
C ASP A 40 -4.42 3.26 -14.56
N GLN A 41 -5.55 3.57 -13.92
CA GLN A 41 -6.63 4.36 -14.54
C GLN A 41 -6.18 5.79 -14.81
N ALA A 42 -5.51 6.46 -13.87
CA ALA A 42 -4.95 7.80 -14.07
C ALA A 42 -3.85 7.84 -15.16
N SER A 43 -3.05 6.76 -15.27
CA SER A 43 -2.02 6.60 -16.30
C SER A 43 -2.64 6.42 -17.69
N LYS A 44 -3.74 5.65 -17.80
CA LYS A 44 -4.49 5.47 -19.05
C LYS A 44 -5.19 6.75 -19.53
N ASP A 45 -5.80 7.51 -18.62
CA ASP A 45 -6.43 8.80 -18.96
C ASP A 45 -5.41 9.80 -19.51
N ARG A 46 -4.19 9.79 -18.98
CA ARG A 46 -3.07 10.58 -19.52
C ARG A 46 -2.64 10.15 -20.93
N ALA A 47 -2.72 8.87 -21.25
CA ALA A 47 -2.39 8.37 -22.59
C ALA A 47 -3.46 8.76 -23.63
N ILE A 48 -4.74 8.80 -23.25
CA ILE A 48 -5.84 9.24 -24.12
C ILE A 48 -5.75 10.76 -24.39
N ALA A 49 -5.41 11.55 -23.36
CA ALA A 49 -5.26 13.00 -23.51
C ALA A 49 -4.06 13.46 -24.37
N SER A 50 -3.17 12.55 -24.77
CA SER A 50 -2.01 12.84 -25.65
C SER A 50 -2.24 12.43 -27.11
N LEU A 51 -3.44 11.95 -27.46
CA LEU A 51 -3.84 11.50 -28.80
C LEU A 51 -4.97 12.35 -29.41
N ILE A 52 -5.32 13.47 -28.79
CA ILE A 52 -6.27 14.48 -29.28
C ILE A 52 -5.52 15.81 -29.40
#